data_AF-A0A6G4QZ58-F1
#
_entry.id   AF-A0A6G4QZ58-F1
#
_cell.length_a   1.000
_cell.length_b   1.000
_cell.length_c   1.000
_cell.angle_alpha   90.00
_cell.angle_beta   90.00
_cell.angle_gamma   90.00
#
_symmetry.space_group_name_H-M   'P 1'
#
loop_
_entity.id
_entity.type
_entity.pdbx_description
1 polymer ?
#
loop_
_entity_poly.entity_id
_entity_poly.type
_entity_poly.pdbx_seq_one_letter_code
_entity_poly.pdbx_strand_id
1 'polypeptide(L)'
;MASRDAVVFADDVVELIGAMRTSLTLAGKGDKAAFQKAQDKLMSGGVKMLVGQALSARTRAAMMPKEAADRHIVLAQAEIYEGFGSVLSYSGGFTEGASAAKALRTFEANVRKQTIVGRERELAQVKSDRAELADGLLDPVVRAAFDRQHALQLDVFKSLERSADALGAIAGKLEASGGKRLQLRPDMLPLEKEESVQSQLMQEQMAAYQQMVDRANELAK
;
A
#
# COMPACT_ATOMS: atom_id res chain seq x y z
N MET A 1 20.91 10.52 5.28
CA MET A 1 19.97 9.70 6.07
C MET A 1 19.29 8.65 5.19
N ALA A 2 18.66 9.01 4.07
CA ALA A 2 17.99 8.05 3.17
C ALA A 2 18.83 6.85 2.67
N SER A 3 20.14 7.00 2.43
CA SER A 3 20.99 5.88 1.99
C SER A 3 21.24 4.84 3.08
N ARG A 4 21.26 5.24 4.36
CA ARG A 4 21.47 4.33 5.49
C ARG A 4 20.25 3.45 5.72
N ASP A 5 19.05 4.03 5.57
CA ASP A 5 17.79 3.30 5.74
C ASP A 5 17.53 2.31 4.61
N ALA A 6 17.95 2.63 3.38
CA ALA A 6 17.87 1.72 2.24
C ALA A 6 18.81 0.50 2.36
N VAL A 7 20.02 0.70 2.91
CA VAL A 7 20.97 -0.41 3.19
C VAL A 7 20.45 -1.31 4.30
N VAL A 8 19.94 -0.73 5.40
CA VAL A 8 19.33 -1.49 6.50
C VAL A 8 18.14 -2.32 6.01
N PHE A 9 17.29 -1.75 5.14
CA PHE A 9 16.20 -2.50 4.52
C PHE A 9 16.69 -3.65 3.64
N ALA A 10 17.72 -3.43 2.82
CA ALA A 10 18.30 -4.48 1.99
C ALA A 10 18.89 -5.63 2.84
N ASP A 11 19.58 -5.30 3.93
CA ASP A 11 20.12 -6.27 4.88
C ASP A 11 19.00 -7.08 5.55
N ASP A 12 17.93 -6.41 6.01
CA ASP A 12 16.75 -7.08 6.58
C ASP A 12 16.08 -8.06 5.59
N VAL A 13 16.04 -7.72 4.29
CA VAL A 13 15.51 -8.60 3.23
C VAL A 13 16.40 -9.82 3.03
N VAL A 14 17.72 -9.64 3.01
CA VAL A 14 18.68 -10.75 2.89
C VAL A 14 18.58 -11.69 4.09
N GLU A 15 18.46 -11.16 5.31
CA GLU A 15 18.24 -11.94 6.52
C GLU A 15 16.93 -12.74 6.46
N LEU A 16 15.85 -12.14 5.97
CA LEU A 16 14.55 -12.80 5.81
C LEU A 16 14.62 -13.98 4.82
N ILE A 17 15.28 -13.80 3.67
CA ILE A 17 15.49 -14.87 2.68
C ILE A 17 16.32 -16.01 3.30
N GLY A 18 17.34 -15.69 4.09
CA GLY A 18 18.11 -16.66 4.86
C GLY A 18 17.23 -17.47 5.81
N ALA A 19 16.39 -16.80 6.59
CA ALA A 19 15.44 -17.43 7.50
C ALA A 19 14.42 -18.34 6.77
N MET A 20 13.94 -17.95 5.59
CA MET A 20 13.02 -18.77 4.77
C MET A 20 13.67 -20.11 4.39
N ARG A 21 14.89 -20.07 3.87
CA ARG A 21 15.64 -21.28 3.48
C ARG A 21 15.92 -22.19 4.67
N THR A 22 16.27 -21.60 5.82
CA THR A 22 16.46 -22.35 7.06
C THR A 22 15.16 -23.00 7.53
N SER A 23 14.02 -22.31 7.47
CA SER A 23 12.72 -22.87 7.86
C SER A 23 12.32 -24.08 7.03
N LEU A 24 12.52 -24.02 5.70
CA LEU A 24 12.21 -25.12 4.77
C LEU A 24 13.08 -26.34 5.04
N THR A 25 14.37 -26.12 5.30
CA THR A 25 15.31 -27.20 5.64
C THR A 25 14.96 -27.86 6.98
N LEU A 26 14.54 -27.09 7.98
CA LEU A 26 14.19 -27.60 9.31
C LEU A 26 12.83 -28.31 9.32
N ALA A 27 11.86 -27.84 8.52
CA ALA A 27 10.59 -28.52 8.31
C ALA A 27 10.79 -29.95 7.77
N GLY A 28 11.75 -30.13 6.84
CA GLY A 28 12.10 -31.44 6.30
C GLY A 28 12.80 -32.39 7.28
N LYS A 29 13.32 -31.88 8.41
CA LYS A 29 14.02 -32.67 9.45
C LYS A 29 13.13 -33.06 10.63
N GLY A 30 11.88 -32.61 10.66
CA GLY A 30 10.94 -32.91 11.75
C GLY A 30 11.25 -32.22 13.10
N ASP A 31 12.22 -31.31 13.14
CA ASP A 31 12.58 -30.55 14.34
C ASP A 31 11.59 -29.39 14.55
N LYS A 32 10.53 -29.67 15.32
CA LYS A 32 9.44 -28.73 15.60
C LYS A 32 9.91 -27.47 16.33
N ALA A 33 10.91 -27.58 17.22
CA ALA A 33 11.40 -26.44 18.00
C ALA A 33 12.22 -25.49 17.11
N ALA A 34 13.09 -26.05 16.27
CA ALA A 34 13.88 -25.28 15.32
C ALA A 34 13.00 -24.65 14.22
N PHE A 35 11.95 -25.37 13.78
CA PHE A 35 10.96 -24.83 12.84
C PHE A 35 10.19 -23.65 13.43
N GLN A 36 9.72 -23.76 14.68
CA GLN A 36 9.03 -22.65 15.37
C GLN A 36 9.92 -21.41 15.45
N LYS A 37 11.19 -21.58 15.86
CA LYS A 37 12.16 -20.47 15.92
C LYS A 37 12.42 -19.83 14.54
N ALA A 38 12.38 -20.62 13.48
CA ALA A 38 12.50 -20.11 12.12
C ALA A 38 11.24 -19.33 11.69
N GLN A 39 10.04 -19.79 12.07
CA GLN A 39 8.79 -19.05 11.86
C GLN A 39 8.78 -17.72 12.59
N ASP A 40 9.21 -17.67 13.85
CA ASP A 40 9.23 -16.42 14.62
C ASP A 40 10.15 -15.36 13.96
N LYS A 41 11.31 -15.81 13.43
CA LYS A 41 12.21 -14.96 12.65
C LYS A 41 11.58 -14.48 11.34
N LEU A 42 10.87 -15.36 10.63
CA LEU A 42 10.16 -15.01 9.40
C LEU A 42 9.09 -13.95 9.64
N MET A 43 8.30 -14.12 10.70
CA MET A 43 7.27 -13.15 11.07
C MET A 43 7.87 -11.80 11.45
N SER A 44 8.93 -11.80 12.26
CA SER A 44 9.66 -10.58 12.64
C SER A 44 10.24 -9.86 11.42
N GLY A 45 10.89 -10.60 10.50
CA GLY A 45 11.41 -10.02 9.26
C GLY A 45 10.31 -9.52 8.31
N GLY A 46 9.16 -10.20 8.24
CA GLY A 46 8.00 -9.74 7.48
C GLY A 46 7.42 -8.42 8.00
N VAL A 47 7.34 -8.25 9.32
CA VAL A 47 6.94 -6.97 9.94
C VAL A 47 7.91 -5.85 9.58
N LYS A 48 9.23 -6.09 9.71
CA LYS A 48 10.25 -5.11 9.31
C LYS A 48 10.15 -4.72 7.84
N MET A 49 9.89 -5.70 6.95
CA MET A 49 9.76 -5.44 5.52
C MET A 49 8.59 -4.49 5.23
N LEU A 50 7.43 -4.69 5.87
CA LEU A 50 6.28 -3.80 5.71
C LEU A 50 6.55 -2.39 6.26
N VAL A 51 7.22 -2.28 7.39
CA VAL A 51 7.67 -0.98 7.93
C VAL A 51 8.63 -0.28 6.97
N GLY A 52 9.56 -1.03 6.37
CA GLY A 52 10.47 -0.52 5.34
C GLY A 52 9.73 -0.06 4.07
N GLN A 53 8.71 -0.79 3.63
CA GLN A 53 7.85 -0.37 2.52
C GLN A 53 7.07 0.92 2.85
N ALA A 54 6.54 1.03 4.07
CA ALA A 54 5.87 2.24 4.54
C ALA A 54 6.83 3.44 4.56
N LEU A 55 8.05 3.27 5.05
CA LEU A 55 9.10 4.30 5.04
C LEU A 55 9.47 4.72 3.61
N SER A 56 9.66 3.75 2.71
CA SER A 56 9.95 3.98 1.30
C SER A 56 8.82 4.77 0.64
N ALA A 57 7.56 4.40 0.88
CA ALA A 57 6.39 5.12 0.38
C ALA A 57 6.38 6.57 0.90
N ARG A 58 6.55 6.81 2.20
CA ARG A 58 6.64 8.17 2.76
C ARG A 58 7.76 8.98 2.15
N THR A 59 8.90 8.36 1.90
CA THR A 59 10.06 9.02 1.25
C THR A 59 9.72 9.41 -0.18
N ARG A 60 9.07 8.54 -0.96
CA ARG A 60 8.55 8.89 -2.30
C ARG A 60 7.55 10.04 -2.25
N ALA A 61 6.60 9.99 -1.32
CA ALA A 61 5.62 11.05 -1.13
C ALA A 61 6.27 12.40 -0.72
N ALA A 62 7.39 12.37 -0.01
CA ALA A 62 8.13 13.58 0.36
C ALA A 62 8.83 14.25 -0.83
N MET A 63 9.12 13.49 -1.89
CA MET A 63 9.70 14.01 -3.15
C MET A 63 8.63 14.54 -4.12
N MET A 64 7.35 14.30 -3.83
CA MET A 64 6.23 14.75 -4.67
C MET A 64 5.75 16.14 -4.24
N PRO A 65 5.20 16.95 -5.18
CA PRO A 65 4.57 18.23 -4.84
C PRO A 65 3.49 18.06 -3.79
N LYS A 66 3.39 19.00 -2.84
CA LYS A 66 2.43 18.90 -1.73
C LYS A 66 0.98 18.82 -2.19
N GLU A 67 0.68 19.47 -3.30
CA GLU A 67 -0.66 19.61 -3.87
C GLU A 67 -1.03 18.45 -4.82
N ALA A 68 -0.07 17.56 -5.15
CA ALA A 68 -0.32 16.46 -6.09
C ALA A 68 -1.20 15.38 -5.45
N ALA A 69 -2.22 14.92 -6.19
CA ALA A 69 -3.08 13.82 -5.75
C ALA A 69 -2.28 12.53 -5.49
N ASP A 70 -1.30 12.22 -6.35
CA ASP A 70 -0.40 11.06 -6.21
C ASP A 70 0.32 11.01 -4.85
N ARG A 71 0.71 12.17 -4.33
CA ARG A 71 1.36 12.25 -3.01
C ARG A 71 0.46 11.65 -1.93
N HIS A 72 -0.82 11.94 -1.99
CA HIS A 72 -1.80 11.46 -1.01
C HIS A 72 -2.11 9.96 -1.19
N ILE A 73 -2.08 9.45 -2.42
CA ILE A 73 -2.14 7.99 -2.68
C ILE A 73 -0.97 7.29 -1.99
N VAL A 74 0.25 7.77 -2.21
CA VAL A 74 1.46 7.14 -1.67
C VAL A 74 1.50 7.24 -0.12
N LEU A 75 1.03 8.36 0.45
CA LEU A 75 0.88 8.46 1.91
C LEU A 75 -0.16 7.47 2.44
N ALA A 76 -1.31 7.33 1.80
CA ALA A 76 -2.32 6.35 2.19
C ALA A 76 -1.78 4.91 2.12
N GLN A 77 -1.04 4.56 1.07
CA GLN A 77 -0.38 3.26 0.94
C GLN A 77 0.60 2.99 2.08
N ALA A 78 1.37 4.00 2.51
CA ALA A 78 2.27 3.85 3.65
C ALA A 78 1.52 3.47 4.94
N GLU A 79 0.37 4.09 5.19
CA GLU A 79 -0.47 3.77 6.35
C GLU A 79 -1.09 2.37 6.24
N ILE A 80 -1.46 1.92 5.03
CA ILE A 80 -1.91 0.54 4.79
C ILE A 80 -0.81 -0.47 5.12
N TYR A 81 0.43 -0.24 4.68
CA TYR A 81 1.55 -1.14 4.98
C TYR A 81 1.84 -1.25 6.49
N GLU A 82 1.75 -0.14 7.23
CA GLU A 82 1.85 -0.16 8.70
C GLU A 82 0.68 -0.92 9.35
N GLY A 83 -0.53 -0.78 8.77
CA GLY A 83 -1.70 -1.56 9.15
C GLY A 83 -1.46 -3.06 9.00
N PHE A 84 -0.97 -3.51 7.85
CA PHE A 84 -0.56 -4.90 7.62
C PHE A 84 0.52 -5.34 8.62
N GLY A 85 1.53 -4.50 8.87
CA GLY A 85 2.60 -4.78 9.82
C GLY A 85 2.06 -4.99 11.23
N SER A 86 1.08 -4.20 11.64
CA SER A 86 0.41 -4.34 12.94
C SER A 86 -0.41 -5.62 13.05
N VAL A 87 -1.11 -6.03 11.98
CA VAL A 87 -1.83 -7.32 11.97
C VAL A 87 -0.88 -8.51 12.01
N LEU A 88 0.23 -8.46 11.27
CA LEU A 88 1.25 -9.52 11.31
C LEU A 88 1.93 -9.59 12.68
N SER A 89 2.30 -8.43 13.25
CA SER A 89 2.90 -8.32 14.58
C SER A 89 1.96 -8.87 15.65
N TYR A 90 0.67 -8.49 15.60
CA TYR A 90 -0.36 -9.10 16.44
C TYR A 90 -0.34 -10.61 16.23
N SER A 91 -0.58 -11.11 15.00
CA SER A 91 -0.74 -12.54 14.71
C SER A 91 0.46 -13.39 15.14
N GLY A 92 1.68 -12.85 15.03
CA GLY A 92 2.93 -13.48 15.49
C GLY A 92 3.17 -13.46 17.00
N GLY A 93 2.35 -12.72 17.77
CA GLY A 93 2.43 -12.71 19.24
C GLY A 93 3.33 -11.62 19.79
N PHE A 94 3.82 -10.73 18.93
CA PHE A 94 4.71 -9.63 19.31
C PHE A 94 3.96 -8.40 19.84
N THR A 95 2.65 -8.32 19.62
CA THR A 95 1.81 -7.22 20.09
C THR A 95 0.47 -7.72 20.61
N GLU A 96 -0.04 -7.07 21.66
CA GLU A 96 -1.34 -7.34 22.25
C GLU A 96 -2.50 -6.76 21.43
N GLY A 97 -3.69 -7.32 21.61
CA GLY A 97 -4.88 -6.92 20.84
C GLY A 97 -5.26 -5.45 20.98
N ALA A 98 -5.18 -4.89 22.19
CA ALA A 98 -5.52 -3.49 22.44
C ALA A 98 -4.56 -2.52 21.74
N SER A 99 -3.25 -2.82 21.77
CA SER A 99 -2.23 -2.01 21.09
C SER A 99 -2.38 -2.10 19.57
N ALA A 100 -2.57 -3.32 19.05
CA ALA A 100 -2.82 -3.53 17.63
C ALA A 100 -4.09 -2.82 17.15
N ALA A 101 -5.20 -2.92 17.88
CA ALA A 101 -6.43 -2.21 17.55
C ALA A 101 -6.24 -0.70 17.50
N LYS A 102 -5.59 -0.11 18.51
CA LYS A 102 -5.29 1.34 18.54
C LYS A 102 -4.46 1.77 17.33
N ALA A 103 -3.45 0.98 16.97
CA ALA A 103 -2.63 1.25 15.79
C ALA A 103 -3.48 1.20 14.51
N LEU A 104 -4.28 0.15 14.33
CA LEU A 104 -5.18 -0.01 13.17
C LEU A 104 -6.19 1.14 13.04
N ARG A 105 -6.76 1.63 14.16
CA ARG A 105 -7.63 2.82 14.16
C ARG A 105 -6.91 4.07 13.67
N THR A 106 -5.66 4.23 14.07
CA THR A 106 -4.84 5.37 13.63
C THR A 106 -4.58 5.30 12.13
N PHE A 107 -4.19 4.13 11.63
CA PHE A 107 -3.96 3.93 10.20
C PHE A 107 -5.24 4.09 9.38
N GLU A 108 -6.36 3.50 9.82
CA GLU A 108 -7.68 3.70 9.21
C GLU A 108 -8.00 5.20 9.05
N ALA A 109 -7.90 5.97 10.15
CA ALA A 109 -8.21 7.40 10.13
C ALA A 109 -7.27 8.18 9.21
N ASN A 110 -5.98 7.84 9.20
CA ASN A 110 -5.00 8.50 8.34
C ASN A 110 -5.27 8.19 6.86
N VAL A 111 -5.54 6.93 6.51
CA VAL A 111 -5.89 6.55 5.12
C VAL A 111 -7.09 7.35 4.66
N ARG A 112 -8.19 7.37 5.43
CA ARG A 112 -9.38 8.15 5.08
C ARG A 112 -9.09 9.64 4.88
N LYS A 113 -8.27 10.22 5.74
CA LYS A 113 -7.86 11.63 5.61
C LYS A 113 -7.09 11.85 4.30
N GLN A 114 -6.12 10.98 3.98
CA GLN A 114 -5.34 11.11 2.77
C GLN A 114 -6.20 10.89 1.51
N THR A 115 -7.14 9.94 1.53
CA THR A 115 -8.01 9.68 0.38
C THR A 115 -8.96 10.85 0.11
N ILE A 116 -9.53 11.46 1.15
CA ILE A 116 -10.39 12.65 1.00
C ILE A 116 -9.62 13.78 0.34
N VAL A 117 -8.46 14.15 0.91
CA VAL A 117 -7.65 15.25 0.36
C VAL A 117 -7.19 14.92 -1.05
N GLY A 118 -6.71 13.70 -1.29
CA GLY A 118 -6.25 13.28 -2.61
C GLY A 118 -7.35 13.33 -3.67
N ARG A 119 -8.58 12.91 -3.35
CA ARG A 119 -9.74 13.02 -4.25
C ARG A 119 -10.09 14.46 -4.56
N GLU A 120 -10.06 15.35 -3.58
CA GLU A 120 -10.31 16.79 -3.80
C GLU A 120 -9.26 17.39 -4.75
N ARG A 121 -7.98 17.04 -4.57
CA ARG A 121 -6.89 17.45 -5.47
C ARG A 121 -7.07 16.93 -6.88
N GLU A 122 -7.40 15.65 -6.99
CA GLU A 122 -7.61 14.99 -8.28
C GLU A 122 -8.75 15.66 -9.06
N LEU A 123 -9.89 15.91 -8.40
CA LEU A 123 -11.02 16.58 -9.03
C LEU A 123 -10.70 18.02 -9.44
N ALA A 124 -9.91 18.74 -8.65
CA ALA A 124 -9.44 20.07 -9.01
C ALA A 124 -8.49 20.03 -10.22
N GLN A 125 -7.61 19.04 -10.26
CA GLN A 125 -6.68 18.82 -11.36
C GLN A 125 -7.42 18.47 -12.65
N VAL A 126 -8.37 17.52 -12.63
CA VAL A 126 -9.24 17.21 -13.79
C VAL A 126 -9.89 18.46 -14.36
N LYS A 127 -10.38 19.36 -13.49
CA LYS A 127 -11.03 20.59 -13.92
C LYS A 127 -10.05 21.55 -14.60
N SER A 128 -8.84 21.70 -14.03
CA SER A 128 -7.77 22.53 -14.60
C SER A 128 -7.35 21.99 -15.97
N ASP A 129 -7.05 20.70 -16.01
CA ASP A 129 -6.48 20.08 -17.19
C ASP A 129 -7.51 20.03 -18.33
N ARG A 130 -8.80 19.82 -18.03
CA ARG A 130 -9.86 19.96 -19.04
C ARG A 130 -10.03 21.37 -19.60
N ALA A 131 -9.77 22.41 -18.80
CA ALA A 131 -9.79 23.78 -19.29
C ALA A 131 -8.61 24.02 -20.24
N GLU A 132 -7.41 23.55 -19.87
CA GLU A 132 -6.21 23.62 -20.72
C GLU A 132 -6.37 22.83 -22.03
N LEU A 133 -6.98 21.64 -21.97
CA LEU A 133 -7.26 20.81 -23.15
C LEU A 133 -8.26 21.48 -24.11
N ALA A 134 -9.26 22.19 -23.60
CA ALA A 134 -10.25 22.90 -24.42
C ALA A 134 -9.61 24.02 -25.26
N ASP A 135 -8.50 24.59 -24.78
CA ASP A 135 -7.79 25.69 -25.42
C ASP A 135 -6.61 25.24 -26.32
N GLY A 136 -6.23 23.94 -26.33
CA GLY A 136 -4.99 23.53 -27.01
C GLY A 136 -4.83 22.08 -27.49
N LEU A 137 -5.69 21.12 -27.13
CA LEU A 137 -5.50 19.69 -27.51
C LEU A 137 -6.72 19.13 -28.23
N LEU A 138 -6.59 19.02 -29.57
CA LEU A 138 -7.64 18.55 -30.48
C LEU A 138 -7.63 17.03 -30.72
N ASP A 139 -6.60 16.30 -30.28
CA ASP A 139 -6.48 14.86 -30.55
C ASP A 139 -7.42 14.04 -29.64
N PRO A 140 -8.41 13.32 -30.20
CA PRO A 140 -9.39 12.58 -29.41
C PRO A 140 -8.79 11.41 -28.61
N VAL A 141 -7.68 10.83 -29.07
CA VAL A 141 -7.02 9.69 -28.41
C VAL A 141 -6.31 10.18 -27.16
N VAL A 142 -5.56 11.28 -27.25
CA VAL A 142 -4.91 11.90 -26.08
C VAL A 142 -5.95 12.30 -25.04
N ARG A 143 -7.05 12.94 -25.46
CA ARG A 143 -8.15 13.31 -24.55
C ARG A 143 -8.77 12.10 -23.84
N ALA A 144 -9.04 11.01 -24.58
CA ALA A 144 -9.64 9.82 -23.99
C ALA A 144 -8.70 9.12 -23.00
N ALA A 145 -7.40 9.04 -23.32
CA ALA A 145 -6.40 8.47 -22.42
C ALA A 145 -6.24 9.32 -21.14
N PHE A 146 -6.32 10.63 -21.28
CA PHE A 146 -6.28 11.59 -20.18
C PHE A 146 -7.48 11.45 -19.22
N ASP A 147 -8.70 11.45 -19.76
CA ASP A 147 -9.91 11.23 -18.97
C ASP A 147 -9.88 9.84 -18.27
N ARG A 148 -9.34 8.82 -18.94
CA ARG A 148 -9.16 7.48 -18.36
C ARG A 148 -8.16 7.48 -17.21
N GLN A 149 -7.04 8.17 -17.33
CA GLN A 149 -6.03 8.24 -16.27
C GLN A 149 -6.64 8.79 -14.97
N HIS A 150 -7.36 9.91 -15.06
CA HIS A 150 -8.00 10.50 -13.89
C HIS A 150 -9.09 9.61 -13.28
N ALA A 151 -9.88 8.93 -14.12
CA ALA A 151 -10.86 7.96 -13.65
C ALA A 151 -10.18 6.82 -12.86
N LEU A 152 -9.09 6.26 -13.38
CA LEU A 152 -8.30 5.23 -12.70
C LEU A 152 -7.73 5.73 -11.38
N GLN A 153 -7.27 6.98 -11.32
CA GLN A 153 -6.75 7.60 -10.10
C GLN A 153 -7.82 7.74 -9.01
N LEU A 154 -9.03 8.16 -9.39
CA LEU A 154 -10.18 8.16 -8.48
C LEU A 154 -10.56 6.75 -8.00
N ASP A 155 -10.40 5.73 -8.84
CA ASP A 155 -10.65 4.34 -8.47
C ASP A 155 -9.60 3.79 -7.50
N VAL A 156 -8.34 4.24 -7.60
CA VAL A 156 -7.30 3.95 -6.59
C VAL A 156 -7.71 4.50 -5.22
N PHE A 157 -8.20 5.74 -5.15
CA PHE A 157 -8.68 6.30 -3.88
C PHE A 157 -9.86 5.51 -3.28
N LYS A 158 -10.81 5.06 -4.11
CA LYS A 158 -11.90 4.20 -3.63
C LYS A 158 -11.39 2.86 -3.11
N SER A 159 -10.37 2.29 -3.74
CA SER A 159 -9.74 1.05 -3.24
C SER A 159 -9.08 1.27 -1.89
N LEU A 160 -8.35 2.37 -1.71
CA LEU A 160 -7.74 2.74 -0.43
C LEU A 160 -8.79 2.96 0.68
N GLU A 161 -9.94 3.55 0.36
CA GLU A 161 -11.07 3.66 1.31
C GLU A 161 -11.58 2.29 1.75
N ARG A 162 -11.73 1.34 0.82
CA ARG A 162 -12.12 -0.05 1.16
C ARG A 162 -11.04 -0.77 1.98
N SER A 163 -9.76 -0.50 1.73
CA SER A 163 -8.68 -1.00 2.57
C SER A 163 -8.76 -0.42 3.99
N ALA A 164 -9.10 0.87 4.15
CA ALA A 164 -9.33 1.48 5.46
C ALA A 164 -10.51 0.82 6.20
N ASP A 165 -11.62 0.55 5.50
CA ASP A 165 -12.77 -0.17 6.06
C ASP A 165 -12.36 -1.56 6.58
N ALA A 166 -11.52 -2.28 5.84
CA ALA A 166 -11.02 -3.59 6.25
C ALA A 166 -10.12 -3.51 7.50
N LEU A 167 -9.21 -2.52 7.58
CA LEU A 167 -8.43 -2.27 8.79
C LEU A 167 -9.33 -1.93 9.99
N GLY A 168 -10.34 -1.09 9.79
CA GLY A 168 -11.32 -0.73 10.82
C GLY A 168 -12.13 -1.92 11.31
N ALA A 169 -12.49 -2.84 10.41
CA ALA A 169 -13.19 -4.08 10.76
C ALA A 169 -12.32 -5.00 11.64
N ILE A 170 -11.03 -5.14 11.31
CA ILE A 170 -10.07 -5.90 12.14
C ILE A 170 -9.90 -5.24 13.51
N ALA A 171 -9.75 -3.90 13.54
CA ALA A 171 -9.64 -3.15 14.79
C ALA A 171 -10.87 -3.38 15.69
N GLY A 172 -12.08 -3.27 15.13
CA GLY A 172 -13.33 -3.52 15.86
C GLY A 172 -13.43 -4.94 16.41
N LYS A 173 -12.95 -5.96 15.67
CA LYS A 173 -12.89 -7.34 16.18
C LYS A 173 -11.94 -7.49 17.35
N LEU A 174 -10.76 -6.87 17.29
CA LEU A 174 -9.77 -6.90 18.36
C LEU A 174 -10.27 -6.18 19.62
N GLU A 175 -10.95 -5.04 19.46
CA GLU A 175 -11.59 -4.31 20.56
C GLU A 175 -12.68 -5.17 21.22
N ALA A 176 -13.51 -5.83 20.41
CA ALA A 176 -14.61 -6.68 20.89
C ALA A 176 -14.14 -8.00 21.52
N SER A 177 -12.89 -8.42 21.29
CA SER A 177 -12.39 -9.70 21.79
C SER A 177 -12.16 -9.74 23.30
N GLY A 178 -12.13 -8.57 23.96
CA GLY A 178 -11.89 -8.46 25.40
C GLY A 178 -10.55 -9.06 25.83
N GLY A 179 -9.54 -9.00 24.96
CA GLY A 179 -8.21 -9.56 25.20
C GLY A 179 -8.05 -11.02 24.76
N LYS A 180 -9.11 -11.69 24.30
CA LYS A 180 -8.99 -13.01 23.68
C LYS A 180 -8.19 -12.91 22.38
N ARG A 181 -7.28 -13.85 22.19
CA ARG A 181 -6.49 -13.97 20.97
C ARG A 181 -7.38 -14.44 19.82
N LEU A 182 -7.37 -13.70 18.72
CA LEU A 182 -8.14 -14.00 17.53
C LEU A 182 -7.22 -14.48 16.40
N GLN A 183 -7.75 -15.34 15.53
CA GLN A 183 -7.12 -15.65 14.26
C GLN A 183 -7.60 -14.63 13.22
N LEU A 184 -6.71 -13.74 12.78
CA LEU A 184 -7.06 -12.65 11.87
C LEU A 184 -6.87 -12.98 10.39
N ARG A 185 -6.32 -14.15 10.05
CA ARG A 185 -6.02 -14.52 8.64
C ARG A 185 -7.25 -14.37 7.70
N PRO A 186 -8.46 -14.82 8.06
CA PRO A 186 -9.63 -14.63 7.19
C PRO A 186 -9.99 -13.14 6.99
N ASP A 187 -9.69 -12.31 7.98
CA ASP A 187 -10.00 -10.88 7.99
C ASP A 187 -9.02 -10.05 7.14
N MET A 188 -7.90 -10.65 6.73
CA MET A 188 -6.93 -10.05 5.82
C MET A 188 -7.31 -10.18 4.35
N LEU A 189 -8.20 -11.12 4.00
CA LEU A 189 -8.59 -11.37 2.59
C LEU A 189 -9.13 -10.12 1.88
N PRO A 190 -9.94 -9.24 2.50
CA PRO A 190 -10.35 -7.99 1.86
C PRO A 190 -9.16 -7.07 1.55
N LEU A 191 -8.15 -7.01 2.42
CA LEU A 191 -6.95 -6.19 2.19
C LEU A 191 -6.11 -6.75 1.03
N GLU A 192 -5.88 -8.07 1.00
CA GLU A 192 -5.15 -8.75 -0.09
C GLU A 192 -5.84 -8.58 -1.45
N LYS A 193 -7.18 -8.60 -1.45
CA LYS A 193 -7.97 -8.33 -2.65
C LYS A 193 -7.77 -6.90 -3.15
N GLU A 194 -7.81 -5.91 -2.26
CA GLU A 194 -7.61 -4.51 -2.65
C GLU A 194 -6.17 -4.24 -3.11
N GLU A 195 -5.15 -4.93 -2.55
CA GLU A 195 -3.77 -4.86 -3.07
C GLU A 195 -3.69 -5.33 -4.54
N SER A 196 -4.40 -6.41 -4.87
CA SER A 196 -4.49 -6.91 -6.24
C SER A 196 -5.18 -5.91 -7.17
N VAL A 197 -6.28 -5.30 -6.70
CA VAL A 197 -6.99 -4.24 -7.44
C VAL A 197 -6.09 -3.04 -7.68
N GLN A 198 -5.37 -2.56 -6.66
CA GLN A 198 -4.44 -1.43 -6.79
C GLN A 198 -3.31 -1.74 -7.78
N SER A 199 -2.79 -2.96 -7.76
CA SER A 199 -1.77 -3.41 -8.72
C SER A 199 -2.29 -3.40 -10.16
N GLN A 200 -3.52 -3.86 -10.38
CA GLN A 200 -4.15 -3.80 -11.70
C GLN A 200 -4.38 -2.36 -12.15
N LEU A 201 -4.92 -1.50 -11.29
CA LEU A 201 -5.17 -0.09 -11.59
C LEU A 201 -3.86 0.64 -11.97
N MET A 202 -2.76 0.34 -11.29
CA MET A 202 -1.43 0.88 -11.63
C MET A 202 -0.98 0.46 -13.04
N GLN A 203 -1.17 -0.81 -13.41
CA GLN A 203 -0.84 -1.31 -14.75
C GLN A 203 -1.68 -0.60 -15.83
N GLU A 204 -2.97 -0.39 -15.55
CA GLU A 204 -3.87 0.33 -16.46
C GLU A 204 -3.49 1.81 -16.60
N GLN A 205 -3.04 2.46 -15.52
CA GLN A 205 -2.53 3.82 -15.56
C GLN A 205 -1.27 3.92 -16.45
N MET A 206 -0.31 3.01 -16.27
CA MET A 206 0.89 2.98 -17.11
C MET A 206 0.57 2.76 -18.59
N ALA A 207 -0.42 1.91 -18.89
CA ALA A 207 -0.87 1.69 -20.26
C ALA A 207 -1.52 2.95 -20.87
N ALA A 208 -2.34 3.68 -20.09
CA ALA A 208 -2.93 4.95 -20.54
C ALA A 208 -1.84 6.02 -20.80
N TYR A 209 -0.83 6.11 -19.93
CA TYR A 209 0.33 6.99 -20.15
C TYR A 209 1.10 6.63 -21.42
N GLN A 210 1.36 5.34 -21.65
CA GLN A 210 2.07 4.89 -22.84
C GLN A 210 1.33 5.28 -24.12
N GLN A 211 -0.01 5.13 -24.14
CA GLN A 211 -0.83 5.55 -25.29
C GLN A 211 -0.70 7.05 -25.58
N MET A 212 -0.66 7.91 -24.54
CA MET A 212 -0.45 9.34 -24.73
C MET A 212 0.93 9.66 -25.31
N VAL A 213 1.98 9.01 -24.81
CA VAL A 213 3.36 9.18 -25.29
C VAL A 213 3.51 8.73 -26.74
N ASP A 214 2.99 7.55 -27.08
CA ASP A 214 3.05 7.02 -28.43
C ASP A 214 2.31 7.94 -29.41
N ARG A 215 1.13 8.42 -29.02
CA ARG A 215 0.36 9.35 -29.84
C ARG A 215 1.06 10.69 -30.00
N ALA A 216 1.68 11.23 -28.95
CA ALA A 216 2.46 12.46 -29.04
C ALA A 216 3.67 12.30 -29.99
N ASN A 217 4.35 11.14 -29.96
CA ASN A 217 5.45 10.84 -30.86
C ASN A 217 5.01 10.69 -32.33
N GLU A 218 3.81 10.18 -32.59
CA GLU A 218 3.23 10.14 -33.93
C GLU A 218 2.92 11.54 -34.46
N LEU A 219 2.35 12.41 -33.62
CA LEU A 219 1.99 13.78 -34.00
C LEU A 219 3.22 14.69 -34.22
N ALA A 220 4.36 14.33 -33.64
CA ALA A 220 5.62 15.07 -33.80
C ALA A 220 6.42 14.71 -35.07
N LYS A 221 5.96 13.73 -35.85
CA LYS A 221 6.56 13.29 -37.13
C LYS A 221 5.83 13.89 -38.32
#